data_AF-A0A8T0D9N8-F1
#
_entry.id   AF-A0A8T0D9N8-F1
#
_cell.length_a   1.000
_cell.length_b   1.000
_cell.length_c   1.000
_cell.angle_alpha   90.00
_cell.angle_beta   90.00
_cell.angle_gamma   90.00
#
_symmetry.space_group_name_H-M   'P 1'
#
loop_
_entity.id
_entity.type
_entity.pdbx_description
1 polymer ?
#
loop_
_entity_poly.entity_id
_entity_poly.type
_entity_poly.pdbx_seq_one_letter_code
_entity_poly.pdbx_strand_id
1 'polypeptide(L)'
;MTSHEVIKDSICHFAAKLYANVVSQQTGDLHNVLISPLSIYTVLAMTMAGADGQTRDELERILHIPVHMHYNGQHKLIGSTVTHCLSPNEGVQFLLANRLFLLQPVTVVKEFGEILSTHYNTNTESVASLSGADAKRQYINHWTSEHTEHKISELIPTGAVNDTTVLALVNAMYFKGQWMCEFDKTLTRPSKFTCFGGKTMEIQMMFLESEFSYVALKDWDAEAIYLPFRGAE
;
A
#
# COMPACT_ATOMS: atom_id res chain seq x y z
N MET A 1 -19.03 -6.61 -16.10
CA MET A 1 -17.87 -6.56 -15.21
C MET A 1 -18.02 -7.62 -14.15
N THR A 2 -16.98 -8.41 -13.88
CA THR A 2 -16.98 -9.29 -12.71
C THR A 2 -17.08 -8.48 -11.41
N SER A 3 -17.52 -9.09 -10.31
CA SER A 3 -17.58 -8.39 -9.01
C SER A 3 -16.21 -7.84 -8.59
N HIS A 4 -15.12 -8.53 -8.93
CA HIS A 4 -13.75 -8.10 -8.67
C HIS A 4 -13.32 -6.88 -9.50
N GLU A 5 -13.74 -6.78 -10.77
CA GLU A 5 -13.43 -5.63 -11.63
C GLU A 5 -13.93 -4.32 -11.02
N VAL A 6 -15.13 -4.33 -10.43
CA VAL A 6 -15.70 -3.12 -9.83
C VAL A 6 -14.82 -2.58 -8.67
N ILE A 7 -14.31 -3.47 -7.82
CA ILE A 7 -13.39 -3.06 -6.74
C ILE A 7 -12.01 -2.71 -7.30
N LYS A 8 -11.51 -3.40 -8.32
CA LYS A 8 -10.24 -3.03 -9.00
C LYS A 8 -10.34 -1.60 -9.57
N ASP A 9 -11.44 -1.26 -10.24
CA ASP A 9 -11.69 0.09 -10.74
C ASP A 9 -11.73 1.10 -9.60
N SER A 10 -12.39 0.76 -8.48
CA SER A 10 -12.45 1.62 -7.29
C SER A 10 -11.05 1.91 -6.72
N ILE A 11 -10.20 0.86 -6.63
CA ILE A 11 -8.80 0.98 -6.20
C ILE A 11 -8.00 1.83 -7.18
N CYS A 12 -8.18 1.68 -8.50
CA CYS A 12 -7.49 2.49 -9.52
C CYS A 12 -7.87 3.97 -9.42
N HIS A 13 -9.15 4.30 -9.23
CA HIS A 13 -9.60 5.68 -9.04
C HIS A 13 -9.04 6.30 -7.75
N PHE A 14 -9.08 5.53 -6.66
CA PHE A 14 -8.45 5.93 -5.40
C PHE A 14 -6.94 6.17 -5.58
N ALA A 15 -6.25 5.25 -6.26
CA ALA A 15 -4.81 5.33 -6.51
C ALA A 15 -4.42 6.58 -7.29
N ALA A 16 -5.13 6.88 -8.38
CA ALA A 16 -4.87 8.07 -9.19
C ALA A 16 -5.02 9.36 -8.37
N LYS A 17 -6.10 9.48 -7.58
CA LYS A 17 -6.34 10.65 -6.72
C LYS A 17 -5.32 10.75 -5.60
N LEU A 18 -5.00 9.64 -4.93
CA LEU A 18 -4.01 9.60 -3.86
C LEU A 18 -2.65 10.05 -4.38
N TYR A 19 -2.20 9.49 -5.50
CA TYR A 19 -0.91 9.82 -6.10
C TYR A 19 -0.85 11.30 -6.52
N ALA A 20 -1.89 11.80 -7.21
CA ALA A 20 -1.98 13.21 -7.58
C ALA A 20 -1.90 14.14 -6.35
N ASN A 21 -2.63 13.81 -5.28
CA ASN A 21 -2.58 14.56 -4.03
C ASN A 21 -1.18 14.54 -3.41
N VAL A 22 -0.55 13.37 -3.25
CA VAL A 22 0.80 13.23 -2.67
C VAL A 22 1.82 14.05 -3.45
N VAL A 23 1.82 13.96 -4.78
CA VAL A 23 2.77 14.70 -5.63
C VAL A 23 2.50 16.20 -5.57
N SER A 24 1.24 16.64 -5.54
CA SER A 24 0.89 18.07 -5.49
C SER A 24 1.29 18.76 -4.18
N GLN A 25 1.51 18.01 -3.10
CA GLN A 25 1.95 18.55 -1.81
C GLN A 25 3.46 18.78 -1.74
N GLN A 26 4.24 18.30 -2.71
CA GLN A 26 5.67 18.55 -2.73
C GLN A 26 5.94 20.02 -3.05
N THR A 27 6.80 20.65 -2.26
CA THR A 27 7.23 22.04 -2.44
C THR A 27 8.75 22.10 -2.50
N GLY A 28 9.30 22.95 -3.38
CA GLY A 28 10.76 23.07 -3.53
C GLY A 28 11.35 21.93 -4.34
N ASP A 29 12.37 21.27 -3.80
CA ASP A 29 13.00 20.13 -4.46
C ASP A 29 12.08 18.90 -4.43
N LEU A 30 11.86 18.29 -5.60
CA LEU A 30 11.04 17.10 -5.70
C LEU A 30 11.77 15.88 -5.12
N HIS A 31 11.02 15.06 -4.41
CA HIS A 31 11.48 13.81 -3.81
C HIS A 31 10.81 12.61 -4.48
N ASN A 32 11.51 11.48 -4.50
CA ASN A 32 10.97 10.21 -4.98
C ASN A 32 9.71 9.84 -4.18
N VAL A 33 8.66 9.41 -4.88
CA VAL A 33 7.43 8.90 -4.28
C VAL A 33 7.29 7.43 -4.59
N LEU A 34 7.17 6.62 -3.54
CA LEU A 34 6.78 5.22 -3.64
C LEU A 34 5.69 4.96 -2.61
N ILE A 35 4.50 4.60 -3.09
CA ILE A 35 3.33 4.31 -2.26
C ILE A 35 2.63 3.07 -2.79
N SER A 36 1.96 2.33 -1.91
CA SER A 36 1.04 1.26 -2.30
C SER A 36 -0.41 1.70 -2.06
N PRO A 37 -1.12 2.19 -3.10
CA PRO A 37 -2.51 2.56 -2.97
C PRO A 37 -3.41 1.41 -2.54
N LEU A 38 -3.12 0.18 -3.00
CA LEU A 38 -3.85 -1.03 -2.60
C LEU A 38 -3.77 -1.26 -1.08
N SER A 39 -2.58 -1.08 -0.52
CA SER A 39 -2.32 -1.24 0.91
C SER A 39 -3.09 -0.20 1.74
N ILE A 40 -3.03 1.07 1.34
CA ILE A 40 -3.75 2.18 2.01
C ILE A 40 -5.27 2.03 1.85
N TYR A 41 -5.74 1.65 0.66
CA TYR A 41 -7.15 1.35 0.40
C TYR A 41 -7.65 0.27 1.37
N THR A 42 -6.86 -0.78 1.57
CA THR A 42 -7.20 -1.89 2.48
C THR A 42 -7.35 -1.41 3.91
N VAL A 43 -6.41 -0.60 4.44
CA VAL A 43 -6.48 -0.12 5.83
C VAL A 43 -7.63 0.87 6.07
N LEU A 44 -7.95 1.69 5.08
CA LEU A 44 -9.12 2.57 5.12
C LEU A 44 -10.43 1.77 5.02
N ALA A 45 -10.48 0.72 4.20
CA ALA A 45 -11.64 -0.17 4.14
C ALA A 45 -11.85 -0.95 5.45
N MET A 46 -10.77 -1.34 6.14
CA MET A 46 -10.87 -1.88 7.50
C MET A 46 -11.42 -0.86 8.50
N THR A 47 -11.04 0.41 8.36
CA THR A 47 -11.56 1.49 9.21
C THR A 47 -13.05 1.74 8.94
N MET A 48 -13.44 1.69 7.66
CA MET A 48 -14.82 1.82 7.21
C MET A 48 -15.74 0.77 7.85
N ALA A 49 -15.23 -0.45 8.09
CA ALA A 49 -15.99 -1.52 8.76
C ALA A 49 -16.45 -1.17 10.18
N GLY A 50 -15.76 -0.25 10.84
CA GLY A 50 -16.08 0.22 12.19
C GLY A 50 -16.65 1.65 12.22
N ALA A 51 -16.84 2.27 11.06
CA ALA A 51 -17.37 3.62 10.95
C ALA A 51 -18.89 3.60 10.76
N ASP A 52 -19.55 4.67 11.20
CA ASP A 52 -20.99 4.88 11.00
C ASP A 52 -21.28 6.36 10.68
N GLY A 53 -22.50 6.64 10.20
CA GLY A 53 -22.96 7.97 9.80
C GLY A 53 -22.01 8.67 8.84
N GLN A 54 -21.77 9.97 9.08
CA GLN A 54 -20.95 10.81 8.20
C GLN A 54 -19.53 10.27 7.99
N THR A 55 -18.88 9.73 9.02
CA THR A 55 -17.52 9.17 8.91
C THR A 55 -17.47 8.04 7.89
N ARG A 56 -18.51 7.19 7.89
CA ARG A 56 -18.61 6.11 6.94
C ARG A 56 -18.90 6.62 5.53
N ASP A 57 -19.82 7.56 5.38
CA ASP A 57 -20.16 8.15 4.07
C ASP A 57 -18.94 8.78 3.41
N GLU A 58 -18.09 9.45 4.19
CA GLU A 58 -16.83 10.01 3.71
C GLU A 58 -15.84 8.93 3.28
N LEU A 59 -15.69 7.85 4.07
CA LEU A 59 -14.83 6.71 3.72
C LEU A 59 -15.31 5.98 2.46
N GLU A 60 -16.60 5.68 2.34
CA GLU A 60 -17.19 5.04 1.16
C GLU A 60 -16.95 5.89 -0.10
N ARG A 61 -17.12 7.21 0.00
CA ARG A 61 -16.88 8.15 -1.11
C ARG A 61 -15.42 8.22 -1.54
N ILE A 62 -14.47 8.30 -0.61
CA ILE A 62 -13.04 8.37 -0.98
C ILE A 62 -12.54 7.02 -1.52
N LEU A 63 -13.05 5.91 -1.00
CA LEU A 63 -12.73 4.56 -1.47
C LEU A 63 -13.48 4.20 -2.75
N HIS A 64 -14.31 5.10 -3.28
CA HIS A 64 -15.07 4.87 -4.50
C HIS A 64 -15.98 3.62 -4.41
N ILE A 65 -16.51 3.31 -3.22
CA ILE A 65 -17.39 2.17 -3.01
C ILE A 65 -18.69 2.37 -3.82
N PRO A 66 -19.13 1.38 -4.62
CA PRO A 66 -20.37 1.50 -5.37
C PRO A 66 -21.59 1.65 -4.46
N VAL A 67 -22.40 2.67 -4.73
CA VAL A 67 -23.57 3.06 -3.91
C VAL A 67 -24.59 1.92 -3.69
N HIS A 68 -24.68 0.97 -4.63
CA HIS A 68 -25.63 -0.14 -4.56
C HIS A 68 -25.06 -1.41 -3.90
N MET A 69 -23.84 -1.37 -3.38
CA MET A 69 -23.22 -2.54 -2.75
C MET A 69 -23.73 -2.71 -1.33
N HIS A 70 -24.38 -3.84 -1.04
CA HIS A 70 -24.88 -4.16 0.30
C HIS A 70 -23.75 -4.20 1.34
N TYR A 71 -24.00 -3.64 2.53
CA TYR A 71 -23.03 -3.50 3.62
C TYR A 71 -22.21 -4.77 3.91
N ASN A 72 -22.88 -5.90 4.18
CA ASN A 72 -22.18 -7.16 4.49
C ASN A 72 -21.42 -7.76 3.29
N GLY A 73 -21.78 -7.37 2.06
CA GLY A 73 -21.12 -7.82 0.84
C GLY A 73 -19.86 -7.04 0.49
N GLN A 74 -19.77 -5.77 0.94
CA GLN A 74 -18.66 -4.87 0.61
C GLN A 74 -17.32 -5.42 1.09
N HIS A 75 -17.19 -5.68 2.40
CA HIS A 75 -15.92 -6.15 2.97
C HIS A 75 -15.50 -7.52 2.42
N LYS A 76 -16.46 -8.43 2.21
CA LYS A 76 -16.18 -9.72 1.57
C LYS A 76 -15.56 -9.55 0.19
N LEU A 77 -16.14 -8.68 -0.63
CA LEU A 77 -15.68 -8.46 -2.00
C LEU A 77 -14.38 -7.65 -2.05
N ILE A 78 -14.22 -6.65 -1.19
CA ILE A 78 -12.98 -5.89 -1.06
C ILE A 78 -11.85 -6.83 -0.63
N GLY A 79 -12.07 -7.57 0.46
CA GLY A 79 -11.12 -8.54 1.01
C GLY A 79 -10.68 -9.56 -0.01
N SER A 80 -11.64 -10.24 -0.67
CA SER A 80 -11.30 -11.22 -1.70
C SER A 80 -10.59 -10.61 -2.91
N THR A 81 -10.91 -9.36 -3.29
CA THR A 81 -10.20 -8.66 -4.36
C THR A 81 -8.76 -8.32 -3.97
N VAL A 82 -8.53 -7.85 -2.75
CA VAL A 82 -7.18 -7.58 -2.23
C VAL A 82 -6.36 -8.87 -2.15
N THR A 83 -6.93 -9.95 -1.60
CA THR A 83 -6.28 -11.27 -1.57
C THR A 83 -5.94 -11.75 -2.98
N HIS A 84 -6.84 -11.57 -3.94
CA HIS A 84 -6.57 -11.96 -5.32
C HIS A 84 -5.44 -11.13 -5.95
N CYS A 85 -5.40 -9.80 -5.72
CA CYS A 85 -4.33 -8.93 -6.23
C CYS A 85 -2.95 -9.23 -5.61
N LEU A 86 -2.94 -9.75 -4.38
CA LEU A 86 -1.72 -10.10 -3.63
C LEU A 86 -1.45 -11.60 -3.62
N SER A 87 -2.16 -12.37 -4.45
CA SER A 87 -1.96 -13.80 -4.52
C SER A 87 -0.51 -14.10 -4.92
N PRO A 88 0.16 -15.07 -4.27
CA PRO A 88 1.52 -15.43 -4.61
C PRO A 88 1.64 -15.75 -6.09
N ASN A 89 2.68 -15.21 -6.72
CA ASN A 89 3.02 -15.51 -8.10
C ASN A 89 4.48 -15.93 -8.18
N GLU A 90 4.83 -16.81 -9.13
CA GLU A 90 6.18 -17.31 -9.28
C GLU A 90 7.16 -16.15 -9.52
N GLY A 91 8.10 -15.94 -8.60
CA GLY A 91 9.08 -14.86 -8.71
C GLY A 91 8.59 -13.50 -8.22
N VAL A 92 7.37 -13.36 -7.70
CA VAL A 92 6.89 -12.14 -7.05
C VAL A 92 6.59 -12.38 -5.58
N GLN A 93 7.24 -11.60 -4.71
CA GLN A 93 7.03 -11.60 -3.27
C GLN A 93 6.35 -10.30 -2.85
N PHE A 94 5.26 -10.43 -2.11
CA PHE A 94 4.62 -9.37 -1.34
C PHE A 94 4.71 -9.71 0.15
N LEU A 95 5.20 -8.78 0.96
CA LEU A 95 5.05 -8.83 2.41
C LEU A 95 4.12 -7.70 2.81
N LEU A 96 2.94 -8.04 3.34
CA LEU A 96 1.94 -7.09 3.77
C LEU A 96 1.73 -7.21 5.28
N ALA A 97 2.02 -6.14 6.00
CA ALA A 97 1.83 -6.02 7.43
C ALA A 97 0.74 -4.99 7.72
N ASN A 98 -0.49 -5.48 7.91
CA ASN A 98 -1.66 -4.68 8.25
C ASN A 98 -2.15 -5.04 9.65
N ARG A 99 -2.27 -4.06 10.54
CA ARG A 99 -2.83 -4.27 11.88
C ARG A 99 -3.42 -2.98 12.45
N LEU A 100 -4.46 -3.12 13.27
CA LEU A 100 -5.01 -2.04 14.07
C LEU A 100 -4.49 -2.18 15.50
N PHE A 101 -3.72 -1.22 15.97
CA PHE A 101 -3.23 -1.21 17.35
C PHE A 101 -4.08 -0.27 18.21
N LEU A 102 -4.57 -0.78 19.35
CA LEU A 102 -5.27 0.00 20.37
C LEU A 102 -4.24 0.43 21.41
N LEU A 103 -3.98 1.73 21.46
CA LEU A 103 -3.02 2.33 22.36
C LEU A 103 -3.65 2.73 23.70
N GLN A 104 -4.98 2.73 23.77
CA GLN A 104 -5.77 2.93 24.98
C GLN A 104 -6.69 1.72 25.24
N PRO A 105 -7.14 1.50 26.49
CA PRO A 105 -8.01 0.39 26.81
C PRO A 105 -9.41 0.60 26.19
N VAL A 106 -9.63 -0.06 25.06
CA VAL A 106 -10.90 -0.03 24.32
C VAL A 106 -11.39 -1.45 24.12
N THR A 107 -12.67 -1.68 24.37
CA THR A 107 -13.32 -2.96 24.05
C THR A 107 -13.74 -2.95 22.59
N VAL A 108 -13.23 -3.91 21.83
CA VAL A 108 -13.59 -4.08 20.42
C VAL A 108 -14.92 -4.81 20.33
N VAL A 109 -15.85 -4.24 19.56
CA VAL A 109 -17.13 -4.86 19.23
C VAL A 109 -16.87 -6.14 18.42
N LYS A 110 -17.51 -7.24 18.81
CA LYS A 110 -17.22 -8.59 18.29
C LYS A 110 -17.37 -8.66 16.77
N GLU A 111 -18.44 -8.07 16.25
CA GLU A 111 -18.80 -8.03 14.84
C GLU A 111 -17.71 -7.33 14.00
N PHE A 112 -17.09 -6.28 14.52
CA PHE A 112 -15.97 -5.61 13.85
C PHE A 112 -14.74 -6.52 13.78
N GLY A 113 -14.39 -7.19 14.88
CA GLY A 113 -13.30 -8.16 14.89
C GLY A 113 -13.54 -9.34 13.94
N GLU A 114 -14.78 -9.80 13.80
CA GLU A 114 -15.16 -10.84 12.85
C GLU A 114 -15.01 -10.39 11.39
N ILE A 115 -15.36 -9.15 11.06
CA ILE A 115 -15.14 -8.57 9.72
C ILE A 115 -13.63 -8.53 9.38
N LEU A 116 -12.81 -8.02 10.31
CA LEU A 116 -11.36 -7.92 10.09
C LEU A 116 -10.73 -9.30 9.87
N SER A 117 -11.03 -10.26 10.76
CA SER A 117 -10.47 -11.61 10.68
C SER A 117 -10.91 -12.35 9.42
N THR A 118 -12.21 -12.27 9.08
CA THR A 118 -12.81 -13.04 7.98
C THR A 118 -12.46 -12.49 6.60
N HIS A 119 -12.35 -11.16 6.46
CA HIS A 119 -12.22 -10.54 5.14
C HIS A 119 -10.84 -9.93 4.88
N TYR A 120 -10.07 -9.63 5.92
CA TYR A 120 -8.77 -8.96 5.79
C TYR A 120 -7.61 -9.75 6.39
N ASN A 121 -7.87 -10.96 6.93
CA ASN A 121 -6.86 -11.82 7.57
C ASN A 121 -6.03 -11.07 8.63
N THR A 122 -6.66 -10.15 9.36
CA THR A 122 -6.01 -9.39 10.42
C THR A 122 -6.96 -9.14 11.58
N ASN A 123 -6.43 -8.68 12.70
CA ASN A 123 -7.15 -8.41 13.94
C ASN A 123 -6.71 -7.07 14.53
N THR A 124 -7.42 -6.65 15.58
CA THR A 124 -6.94 -5.59 16.48
C THR A 124 -6.02 -6.16 17.55
N GLU A 125 -5.01 -5.39 17.95
CA GLU A 125 -4.13 -5.73 19.07
C GLU A 125 -4.06 -4.58 20.08
N SER A 126 -4.24 -4.88 21.35
CA SER A 126 -4.10 -3.88 22.42
C SER A 126 -2.67 -3.84 22.93
N VAL A 127 -2.05 -2.67 22.84
CA VAL A 127 -0.76 -2.33 23.45
C VAL A 127 -0.94 -1.37 24.62
N ALA A 128 -2.18 -1.17 25.07
CA ALA A 128 -2.53 -0.19 26.10
C ALA A 128 -1.83 -0.42 27.45
N SER A 129 -1.46 -1.66 27.75
CA SER A 129 -0.74 -2.04 28.96
C SER A 129 0.75 -1.66 28.96
N LEU A 130 1.33 -1.34 27.80
CA LEU A 130 2.73 -0.91 27.72
C LEU A 130 2.91 0.50 28.31
N SER A 131 4.06 0.72 28.95
CA SER A 131 4.35 1.95 29.68
C SER A 131 4.69 3.12 28.75
N GLY A 132 3.71 3.98 28.51
CA GLY A 132 3.88 5.25 27.78
C GLY A 132 3.89 5.11 26.26
N ALA A 133 3.77 6.26 25.58
CA ALA A 133 3.68 6.34 24.13
C ALA A 133 4.88 5.74 23.38
N ASP A 134 6.12 5.95 23.86
CA ASP A 134 7.31 5.47 23.15
C ASP A 134 7.45 3.95 23.22
N ALA A 135 7.12 3.29 24.34
CA ALA A 135 7.13 1.84 24.43
C ALA A 135 6.11 1.20 23.45
N LYS A 136 4.93 1.81 23.33
CA LYS A 136 3.90 1.40 22.35
C LYS A 136 4.39 1.59 20.92
N ARG A 137 5.01 2.74 20.62
CA ARG A 137 5.61 3.03 19.31
C ARG A 137 6.70 2.01 18.95
N GLN A 138 7.63 1.74 19.85
CA GLN A 138 8.72 0.78 19.65
C GLN A 138 8.18 -0.63 19.41
N TYR A 139 7.16 -1.05 20.16
CA TYR A 139 6.50 -2.33 19.95
C TYR A 139 5.91 -2.44 18.53
N ILE A 140 5.17 -1.42 18.10
CA ILE A 140 4.56 -1.40 16.76
C ILE A 140 5.62 -1.43 15.65
N ASN A 141 6.73 -0.70 15.81
CA ASN A 141 7.84 -0.73 14.86
C ASN A 141 8.52 -2.09 14.82
N HIS A 142 8.74 -2.73 15.98
CA HIS A 142 9.29 -4.07 16.05
C HIS A 142 8.39 -5.10 15.34
N TRP A 143 7.09 -5.08 15.65
CA TRP A 143 6.10 -5.94 14.98
C TRP A 143 6.12 -5.74 13.45
N THR A 144 6.14 -4.48 13.00
CA THR A 144 6.20 -4.13 11.57
C THR A 144 7.48 -4.66 10.94
N SER A 145 8.62 -4.52 11.63
CA SER A 145 9.90 -5.03 11.16
C SER A 145 9.88 -6.53 10.99
N GLU A 146 9.35 -7.29 11.94
CA GLU A 146 9.27 -8.76 11.82
C GLU A 146 8.36 -9.19 10.66
N HIS A 147 7.21 -8.54 10.51
CA HIS A 147 6.22 -8.86 9.47
C HIS A 147 6.62 -8.37 8.08
N THR A 148 7.73 -7.64 7.97
CA THR A 148 8.32 -7.19 6.71
C THR A 148 9.72 -7.76 6.50
N GLU A 149 10.09 -8.85 7.19
CA GLU A 149 11.42 -9.48 7.10
C GLU A 149 12.58 -8.48 7.28
N HIS A 150 12.38 -7.55 8.22
CA HIS A 150 13.29 -6.46 8.56
C HIS A 150 13.59 -5.47 7.42
N LYS A 151 12.72 -5.40 6.40
CA LYS A 151 12.81 -4.41 5.32
C LYS A 151 12.28 -3.04 5.73
N ILE A 152 11.35 -3.00 6.68
CA ILE A 152 10.78 -1.76 7.24
C ILE A 152 10.98 -1.77 8.75
N SER A 153 12.12 -1.26 9.21
CA SER A 153 12.52 -1.28 10.62
C SER A 153 11.88 -0.19 11.47
N GLU A 154 11.64 0.99 10.88
CA GLU A 154 10.99 2.12 11.57
C GLU A 154 9.90 2.71 10.68
N LEU A 155 8.65 2.44 11.04
CA LEU A 155 7.46 2.95 10.36
C LEU A 155 6.93 4.22 11.04
N ILE A 156 6.84 4.16 12.38
CA ILE A 156 6.30 5.25 13.20
C ILE A 156 7.48 6.02 13.82
N PRO A 157 7.72 7.27 13.38
CA PRO A 157 8.82 8.06 13.90
C PRO A 157 8.54 8.51 15.34
N THR A 158 9.61 8.85 16.06
CA THR A 158 9.52 9.42 17.41
C THR A 158 8.58 10.62 17.44
N GLY A 159 7.67 10.66 18.41
CA GLY A 159 6.71 11.75 18.60
C GLY A 159 5.41 11.65 17.78
N ALA A 160 5.30 10.70 16.83
CA ALA A 160 4.05 10.50 16.06
C ALA A 160 2.92 9.87 16.88
N VAL A 161 3.25 9.22 18.00
CA VAL A 161 2.30 8.67 18.97
C VAL A 161 2.52 9.38 20.30
N ASN A 162 1.42 9.70 20.99
CA ASN A 162 1.43 10.31 22.30
C ASN A 162 0.38 9.65 23.22
N ASP A 163 0.27 10.11 24.46
CA ASP A 163 -0.60 9.50 25.46
C ASP A 163 -2.11 9.64 25.15
N THR A 164 -2.48 10.56 24.24
CA THR A 164 -3.87 10.74 23.76
C THR A 164 -4.18 9.89 22.52
N THR A 165 -3.18 9.23 21.92
CA THR A 165 -3.40 8.35 20.77
C THR A 165 -4.21 7.12 21.20
N VAL A 166 -5.40 6.93 20.59
CA VAL A 166 -6.30 5.80 20.90
C VAL A 166 -6.05 4.61 19.99
N LEU A 167 -5.91 4.86 18.68
CA LEU A 167 -5.83 3.85 17.63
C LEU A 167 -4.70 4.22 16.67
N ALA A 168 -3.90 3.24 16.27
CA ALA A 168 -2.96 3.35 15.16
C ALA A 168 -3.30 2.32 14.07
N LEU A 169 -3.49 2.81 12.85
CA LEU A 169 -3.69 2.02 11.65
C LEU A 169 -2.32 1.76 11.02
N VAL A 170 -1.79 0.55 11.20
CA VAL A 170 -0.47 0.19 10.72
C VAL A 170 -0.62 -0.52 9.38
N ASN A 171 0.09 0.02 8.39
CA ASN A 171 0.12 -0.46 7.03
C ASN A 171 1.55 -0.39 6.52
N ALA A 172 2.16 -1.54 6.26
CA ALA A 172 3.49 -1.62 5.67
C ALA A 172 3.51 -2.70 4.60
N MET A 173 4.08 -2.38 3.44
CA MET A 173 4.14 -3.28 2.31
C MET A 173 5.54 -3.27 1.70
N TYR A 174 6.11 -4.46 1.54
CA TYR A 174 7.33 -4.67 0.77
C TYR A 174 7.02 -5.50 -0.47
N PHE A 175 7.65 -5.11 -1.58
CA PHE A 175 7.50 -5.75 -2.88
C PHE A 175 8.87 -6.12 -3.43
N LYS A 176 8.99 -7.35 -3.95
CA LYS A 176 10.14 -7.78 -4.74
C LYS A 176 9.68 -8.70 -5.85
N GLY A 177 9.83 -8.26 -7.09
CA GLY A 177 9.60 -9.07 -8.28
C GLY A 177 10.89 -9.46 -8.98
N GLN A 178 10.93 -10.67 -9.51
CA GLN A 178 11.90 -11.14 -10.50
C GLN A 178 11.37 -10.81 -11.89
N TRP A 179 12.18 -10.20 -12.73
CA TRP A 179 11.78 -9.95 -14.12
C TRP A 179 11.58 -11.27 -14.88
N MET A 180 10.64 -11.30 -15.82
CA MET A 180 10.49 -12.44 -16.74
C MET A 180 11.75 -12.59 -17.61
N CYS A 181 12.26 -11.45 -18.11
CA CYS A 181 13.54 -11.34 -18.77
C CYS A 181 14.51 -10.60 -17.85
N GLU A 182 15.43 -11.32 -17.21
CA GLU A 182 16.36 -10.74 -16.24
C GLU A 182 17.47 -9.90 -16.90
N PHE A 183 17.89 -8.84 -16.22
CA PHE A 183 19.03 -8.03 -16.63
C PHE A 183 20.34 -8.74 -16.25
N ASP A 184 21.26 -8.90 -17.20
CA ASP A 184 22.60 -9.40 -16.90
C ASP A 184 23.37 -8.35 -16.07
N LYS A 185 23.76 -8.75 -14.86
CA LYS A 185 24.51 -7.89 -13.93
C LYS A 185 25.84 -7.41 -14.52
N THR A 186 26.45 -8.17 -15.42
CA THR A 186 27.72 -7.78 -16.08
C THR A 186 27.55 -6.63 -17.07
N LEU A 187 26.32 -6.39 -17.53
CA LEU A 187 25.99 -5.30 -18.45
C LEU A 187 25.56 -4.01 -17.73
N THR A 188 25.46 -4.04 -16.40
CA THR A 188 25.13 -2.86 -15.57
C THR A 188 26.34 -1.96 -15.43
N ARG A 189 26.20 -0.67 -15.76
CA ARG A 189 27.34 0.27 -15.86
C ARG A 189 27.02 1.63 -15.24
N PRO A 190 28.02 2.37 -14.72
CA PRO A 190 27.85 3.77 -14.36
C PRO A 190 27.34 4.57 -15.57
N SER A 191 26.32 5.40 -15.38
CA SER A 191 25.70 6.23 -16.42
C SER A 191 25.13 7.51 -15.83
N LYS A 192 25.02 8.56 -16.66
CA LYS A 192 24.42 9.83 -16.25
C LYS A 192 22.90 9.74 -16.25
N PHE A 193 22.27 10.14 -15.15
CA PHE A 193 20.84 10.35 -15.01
C PHE A 193 20.57 11.85 -14.86
N THR A 194 19.67 12.39 -15.67
CA THR A 194 19.27 13.80 -15.61
C THR A 194 18.04 13.93 -14.73
N CYS A 195 18.21 14.53 -13.56
CA CYS A 195 17.12 14.81 -12.62
C CYS A 195 16.24 15.97 -13.12
N PHE A 196 15.08 16.12 -12.48
CA PHE A 196 14.26 17.31 -12.61
C PHE A 196 15.10 18.58 -12.35
N GLY A 197 14.89 19.62 -13.16
CA GLY A 197 15.71 20.84 -13.13
C GLY A 197 17.06 20.74 -13.84
N GLY A 198 17.38 19.60 -14.47
CA GLY A 198 18.55 19.44 -15.34
C GLY A 198 19.86 19.08 -14.65
N LYS A 199 19.86 18.96 -13.31
CA LYS A 199 21.02 18.45 -12.56
C LYS A 199 21.28 17.00 -12.94
N THR A 200 22.53 16.63 -13.20
CA THR A 200 22.89 15.24 -13.50
C THR A 200 23.54 14.55 -12.30
N MET A 201 23.29 13.25 -12.15
CA MET A 201 23.99 12.39 -11.20
C MET A 201 24.41 11.08 -11.88
N GLU A 202 25.38 10.37 -11.30
CA GLU A 202 25.82 9.06 -11.78
C GLU A 202 25.03 7.96 -11.07
N ILE A 203 24.53 6.98 -11.83
CA ILE A 203 23.80 5.81 -11.33
C ILE A 203 24.29 4.52 -12.00
N GLN A 204 24.02 3.36 -11.39
CA GLN A 204 24.20 2.06 -12.03
C GLN A 204 23.00 1.77 -12.94
N MET A 205 23.18 1.95 -14.25
CA MET A 205 22.15 1.70 -15.25
C MET A 205 22.19 0.25 -15.72
N MET A 206 21.07 -0.45 -15.60
CA MET A 206 20.91 -1.81 -16.13
C MET A 206 20.69 -1.77 -17.65
N PHE A 207 21.04 -2.84 -18.36
CA PHE A 207 20.86 -2.95 -19.81
C PHE A 207 20.37 -4.35 -20.18
N LEU A 208 19.38 -4.40 -21.09
CA LEU A 208 18.83 -5.61 -21.67
C LEU A 208 18.28 -5.26 -23.06
N GLU A 209 18.50 -6.14 -24.03
CA GLU A 209 17.93 -6.06 -25.37
C GLU A 209 16.98 -7.25 -25.57
N SER A 210 15.69 -6.98 -25.76
CA SER A 210 14.65 -7.98 -25.95
C SER A 210 13.39 -7.38 -26.57
N GLU A 211 12.41 -8.22 -26.91
CA GLU A 211 11.10 -7.78 -27.37
C GLU A 211 10.19 -7.48 -26.18
N PHE A 212 9.68 -6.25 -26.11
CA PHE A 212 8.76 -5.80 -25.08
C PHE A 212 7.53 -5.14 -25.71
N SER A 213 6.41 -5.20 -24.99
CA SER A 213 5.25 -4.38 -25.33
C SER A 213 5.60 -2.92 -25.07
N TYR A 214 5.45 -2.09 -26.09
CA TYR A 214 5.81 -0.67 -26.10
C TYR A 214 4.72 0.14 -26.80
N VAL A 215 4.48 1.36 -26.32
CA VAL A 215 3.56 2.31 -26.96
C VAL A 215 4.10 3.75 -26.87
N ALA A 216 4.00 4.46 -28.00
CA ALA A 216 4.24 5.89 -28.07
C ALA A 216 2.94 6.66 -27.78
N LEU A 217 2.94 7.48 -26.73
CA LEU A 217 1.82 8.30 -26.27
C LEU A 217 2.00 9.72 -26.80
N LYS A 218 1.72 9.91 -28.10
CA LYS A 218 2.00 11.16 -28.82
C LYS A 218 1.37 12.40 -28.20
N ASP A 219 0.15 12.28 -27.69
CA ASP A 219 -0.57 13.41 -27.08
C ASP A 219 0.11 13.92 -25.80
N TRP A 220 1.05 13.16 -25.23
CA TRP A 220 1.75 13.43 -23.98
C TRP A 220 3.26 13.60 -24.15
N ASP A 221 3.77 13.50 -25.39
CA ASP A 221 5.22 13.43 -25.68
C ASP A 221 5.94 12.39 -24.80
N ALA A 222 5.34 11.21 -24.67
CA ALA A 222 5.78 10.17 -23.75
C ALA A 222 5.84 8.79 -24.41
N GLU A 223 6.59 7.89 -23.79
CA GLU A 223 6.71 6.48 -24.16
C GLU A 223 6.40 5.60 -22.96
N ALA A 224 5.76 4.46 -23.20
CA ALA A 224 5.51 3.46 -22.17
C ALA A 224 6.01 2.09 -22.63
N ILE A 225 6.69 1.38 -21.72
CA ILE A 225 7.17 0.01 -21.91
C ILE A 225 6.60 -0.87 -20.78
N TYR A 226 6.17 -2.07 -21.13
CA TYR A 226 5.76 -3.09 -20.16
C TYR A 226 6.87 -4.11 -19.97
N LEU A 227 7.42 -4.14 -18.76
CA LEU A 227 8.42 -5.11 -18.32
C LEU A 227 7.73 -6.12 -17.39
N PRO A 228 7.38 -7.33 -17.87
CA PRO A 228 6.69 -8.31 -17.04
C PRO A 228 7.62 -8.87 -15.97
N PHE A 229 7.05 -9.11 -14.77
CA PHE A 229 7.67 -9.98 -13.78
C PHE A 229 7.43 -11.45 -14.16
N ARG A 230 8.26 -12.35 -13.63
CA ARG A 230 8.04 -13.79 -13.74
C ARG A 230 6.64 -14.13 -13.22
N GLY A 231 5.99 -15.09 -13.90
CA GLY A 231 4.65 -15.54 -13.57
C GLY A 231 3.53 -14.54 -13.89
N ALA A 232 3.82 -13.31 -14.35
CA ALA A 232 2.80 -12.46 -14.94
C ALA A 232 2.30 -13.11 -16.23
N GLU A 233 1.02 -13.50 -16.27
CA GLU A 233 0.30 -13.85 -17.50
C GLU A 233 -0.08 -12.58 -18.29
#